data_AF-A0A0K0GMT7-F1
#
_entry.id   AF-A0A0K0GMT7-F1
#
_cell.length_a   1.000
_cell.length_b   1.000
_cell.length_c   1.000
_cell.angle_alpha   90.00
_cell.angle_beta   90.00
_cell.angle_gamma   90.00
#
_symmetry.space_group_name_H-M   'P 1'
#
loop_
_entity.id
_entity.type
_entity.pdbx_description
1 polymer ?
#
loop_
_entity_poly.entity_id
_entity_poly.type
_entity_poly.pdbx_seq_one_letter_code
_entity_poly.pdbx_strand_id
1 'polypeptide(L)' 'MALIPQRGVLQDRHTIMGSDGVPVTAEHIVIATGAHPLRPDVEGAGHGEVSDDSFNLCHAPEQVAIIGGG' A
#
# COMPACT_ATOMS: atom_id res chain seq x y z
N MET A 1 21.01 1.88 13.14
CA MET A 1 19.88 1.88 12.19
C MET A 1 18.67 2.41 12.93
N ALA A 2 17.98 3.42 12.41
CA ALA A 2 16.73 3.93 12.99
C ALA A 2 15.55 3.44 12.14
N LEU A 3 14.46 3.04 12.80
CA LEU A 3 13.20 2.70 12.14
C LEU A 3 12.14 3.68 12.66
N ILE A 4 11.48 4.40 11.75
CA ILE A 4 10.40 5.33 12.06
C ILE A 4 9.14 4.78 11.39
N PRO A 5 8.26 4.05 12.13
CA PRO A 5 7.12 3.34 11.55
C PRO A 5 5.96 4.30 11.25
N GLN A 6 6.15 5.19 10.29
CA GLN A 6 5.20 6.23 9.91
C GLN A 6 5.12 6.35 8.38
N ARG A 7 4.01 6.91 7.89
CA ARG A 7 3.90 7.33 6.49
C ARG A 7 4.74 8.60 6.28
N GLY A 8 5.77 8.49 5.46
CA GLY A 8 6.57 9.64 5.03
C GLY A 8 5.94 10.37 3.85
N VAL A 9 6.00 11.70 3.88
CA VAL A 9 5.62 12.59 2.78
C VAL A 9 6.82 13.45 2.40
N LEU A 10 7.16 13.52 1.11
CA LEU A 10 8.24 14.39 0.64
C LEU A 10 7.80 15.86 0.73
N GLN A 11 8.44 16.64 1.59
CA GLN A 11 8.17 18.06 1.76
C GLN A 11 8.97 18.91 0.76
N ASP A 12 10.23 18.52 0.54
CA ASP A 12 11.14 19.10 -0.43
C ASP A 12 12.22 18.07 -0.84
N ARG A 13 13.24 18.48 -1.60
CA ARG A 13 14.31 17.61 -2.12
C ARG A 13 15.03 16.79 -1.04
N HIS A 14 15.15 17.31 0.18
CA HIS A 14 15.97 16.75 1.25
C HIS A 14 15.20 16.51 2.55
N THR A 15 13.89 16.76 2.58
CA THR A 15 13.08 16.67 3.79
C THR A 15 11.87 15.76 3.61
N ILE A 16 11.73 14.80 4.53
CA ILE A 16 10.54 13.97 4.71
C ILE A 16 9.80 14.42 5.97
N MET A 17 8.49 14.53 5.88
CA MET A 17 7.60 14.78 7.01
C MET A 17 6.88 13.49 7.41
N GLY A 18 6.94 13.15 8.69
CA GLY A 18 6.15 12.08 9.31
C GLY A 18 4.82 12.58 9.86
N SER A 19 4.03 11.67 10.43
CA SER A 19 2.73 12.03 11.04
C SER A 19 2.87 12.78 12.36
N ASP A 20 4.04 12.71 13.01
CA ASP A 20 4.35 13.40 14.26
C ASP A 20 4.83 14.85 14.07
N GLY A 21 4.97 15.31 12.81
CA GLY A 21 5.43 16.66 12.49
C GLY A 21 6.94 16.87 12.66
N VAL A 22 7.71 15.83 12.94
CA VAL A 22 9.17 15.93 13.09
C VAL A 22 9.84 15.75 11.71
N PRO A 23 10.60 16.75 11.22
CA PRO A 23 11.26 16.64 9.92
C PRO A 23 12.46 15.69 9.99
N VAL A 24 12.56 14.82 8.98
CA VAL A 24 13.74 13.97 8.76
C VAL A 24 14.45 14.47 7.50
N THR A 25 15.75 14.74 7.59
CA THR A 25 16.55 15.24 6.47
C THR A 25 17.60 14.23 6.01
N ALA A 26 17.87 14.21 4.70
CA ALA A 26 18.90 13.36 4.10
C ALA A 26 19.44 13.95 2.79
N GLU A 27 20.72 13.71 2.50
CA GLU A 27 21.33 14.10 1.22
C GLU A 27 20.71 13.33 0.04
N HIS A 28 20.44 12.04 0.23
CA HIS A 28 19.81 11.17 -0.76
C HIS A 28 18.57 10.50 -0.18
N ILE A 29 17.49 10.48 -0.96
CA ILE A 29 16.21 9.84 -0.60
C ILE A 29 15.90 8.77 -1.64
N VAL A 30 15.61 7.56 -1.18
CA VAL A 30 15.12 6.46 -2.03
C VAL A 30 13.62 6.32 -1.83
N ILE A 31 12.86 6.37 -2.92
CA ILE A 31 11.41 6.13 -2.91
C ILE A 31 11.17 4.65 -3.20
N ALA A 32 10.77 3.90 -2.18
CA ALA A 32 10.53 2.47 -2.24
C ALA A 32 9.16 2.10 -1.63
N THR A 33 8.10 2.81 -2.02
CA THR A 33 6.76 2.72 -1.42
C THR A 33 5.94 1.50 -1.86
N GLY A 34 6.42 0.72 -2.82
CA GLY A 34 5.66 -0.40 -3.40
C GLY A 34 4.48 0.05 -4.27
N ALA A 35 3.51 -0.86 -4.45
CA ALA A 35 2.27 -0.64 -5.21
C ALA A 35 1.05 -1.12 -4.42
N HIS A 36 -0.15 -0.80 -4.90
CA HIS A 36 -1.43 -1.24 -4.33
C HIS A 36 -2.30 -1.90 -5.41
N PRO A 37 -3.16 -2.87 -5.03
CA PRO A 37 -4.05 -3.53 -5.99
C PRO A 37 -5.05 -2.55 -6.60
N LEU A 38 -5.36 -2.75 -7.87
CA LEU A 38 -6.36 -1.97 -8.59
C LEU A 38 -7.72 -2.67 -8.53
N ARG A 39 -8.76 -1.95 -8.14
CA ARG A 39 -10.15 -2.40 -8.31
C ARG A 39 -10.69 -1.88 -9.65
N PRO A 40 -11.35 -2.73 -10.46
CA PRO A 40 -11.93 -2.29 -11.73
C PRO A 40 -13.09 -1.31 -11.49
N ASP A 41 -13.28 -0.36 -12.41
CA ASP A 41 -14.38 0.60 -12.38
C ASP A 41 -15.64 -0.02 -13.02
N VAL A 42 -16.27 -0.93 -12.28
CA VAL A 42 -17.51 -1.62 -12.68
C VAL A 42 -18.47 -1.69 -11.51
N GLU A 43 -19.77 -1.74 -11.80
CA GLU A 43 -20.78 -1.98 -10.78
C GLU A 43 -20.49 -3.28 -10.02
N GLY A 44 -20.58 -3.23 -8.69
CA GLY A 44 -20.32 -4.38 -7.83
C GLY A 44 -18.83 -4.65 -7.51
N ALA A 45 -17.88 -3.87 -8.03
CA ALA A 45 -16.44 -4.07 -7.73
C ALA A 45 -16.10 -3.99 -6.23
N GLY A 46 -16.94 -3.32 -5.43
CA GLY A 46 -16.81 -3.26 -3.97
C GLY A 46 -17.16 -4.57 -3.25
N HIS A 47 -17.79 -5.54 -3.92
CA HIS A 47 -18.08 -6.86 -3.35
C HIS A 47 -16.95 -7.87 -3.52
N GLY A 48 -16.00 -7.59 -4.42
CA GLY A 48 -14.82 -8.44 -4.64
C GLY A 48 -13.75 -8.21 -3.59
N GLU A 49 -12.84 -9.18 -3.46
CA GLU A 49 -11.62 -9.07 -2.68
C GLU A 49 -10.44 -8.65 -3.59
N VAL A 50 -9.45 -7.96 -3.02
CA VAL A 50 -8.12 -7.80 -3.66
C VAL A 50 -7.13 -8.81 -3.09
N SER A 51 -5.93 -8.89 -3.67
CA SER A 51 -4.86 -9.79 -3.21
C SER A 51 -4.64 -9.71 -1.70
N ASP A 52 -4.63 -8.50 -1.13
CA ASP A 52 -4.38 -8.26 0.29
C ASP A 52 -5.45 -8.91 1.18
N ASP A 53 -6.71 -8.91 0.72
CA ASP A 53 -7.84 -9.49 1.44
C ASP A 53 -7.75 -11.03 1.44
N SER A 54 -7.37 -11.62 0.31
CA SER A 54 -7.32 -13.08 0.11
C SER A 54 -6.37 -13.81 1.07
N PHE A 55 -5.32 -13.14 1.55
CA PHE A 55 -4.39 -13.69 2.54
C PHE A 55 -4.97 -13.76 3.95
N ASN A 56 -6.12 -13.12 4.20
CA ASN A 56 -6.82 -13.13 5.48
C ASN A 56 -7.98 -14.15 5.53
N LEU A 57 -8.18 -14.95 4.48
CA LEU A 57 -9.20 -16.00 4.46
C LEU A 57 -8.89 -17.07 5.53
N CYS A 58 -9.81 -17.25 6.47
CA CYS A 58 -9.68 -18.26 7.54
C CYS A 58 -9.96 -19.70 7.06
N HIS A 59 -10.58 -19.85 5.89
CA HIS A 59 -10.95 -21.12 5.27
C HIS A 59 -11.04 -20.94 3.76
N ALA A 60 -10.82 -22.03 3.01
CA ALA A 60 -10.94 -22.01 1.56
C ALA A 60 -12.41 -21.83 1.15
N PRO A 61 -12.73 -20.90 0.23
CA PRO A 61 -14.08 -20.77 -0.32
C PRO A 61 -14.47 -22.00 -1.13
N GLU A 62 -15.75 -22.36 -1.14
CA GLU A 62 -16.25 -23.45 -2.01
C GLU A 62 -16.15 -23.11 -3.50
N GLN A 63 -16.28 -21.82 -3.84
CA GLN A 63 -16.21 -21.31 -5.20
C GLN A 63 -15.44 -19.99 -5.24
N VAL A 64 -14.59 -19.82 -6.25
CA VAL A 64 -13.75 -18.63 -6.42
C VAL A 64 -13.77 -18.22 -7.90
N ALA A 65 -13.91 -16.91 -8.14
CA ALA A 65 -13.63 -16.31 -9.44
C ALA A 65 -12.40 -15.42 -9.33
N ILE A 66 -11.40 -15.65 -10.18
CA ILE A 66 -10.16 -14.86 -10.24
C ILE A 66 -10.22 -14.00 -11.51
N ILE A 67 -10.10 -12.69 -11.35
CA ILE A 67 -10.16 -11.72 -12.45
C ILE A 67 -8.79 -11.07 -12.62
N GLY A 68 -8.12 -11.38 -13.72
CA GLY A 68 -6.74 -10.95 -14.02
C GLY A 68 -5.92 -12.11 -14.58
N GLY A 69 -4.91 -11.80 -15.40
CA GLY A 69 -4.05 -12.79 -16.07
C GLY A 69 -2.56 -12.54 -15.90
N GLY A 70 -2.19 -11.78 -14.86
CA GLY A 70 -0.80 -11.52 -14.49
C GLY A 70 -0.22 -12.59 -13.57
#